data_AF-A0A554MN92-F1
#
_entry.id   AF-A0A554MN92-F1
#
_cell.length_a   1.000
_cell.length_b   1.000
_cell.length_c   1.000
_cell.angle_alpha   90.00
_cell.angle_beta   90.00
_cell.angle_gamma   90.00
#
_symmetry.space_group_name_H-M   'P 1'
#
loop_
_entity.id
_entity.type
_entity.pdbx_description
1 polymer ?
#
loop_
_entity_poly.entity_id
_entity_poly.type
_entity_poly.pdbx_seq_one_letter_code
_entity_poly.pdbx_strand_id
1 'polypeptide(L)'
;MYYHKPTLFFVLFFLIGILVPAIFSYAYSAKDIMYPIAELGNCRNENQCRIYCDKIDDVGRIKRCLAIAKKYELLPLEEIEEAEKYTEVGILGGPGGCKNQKTCDAYCEDLRNFGVCIDFAEEHNLRSPEELEEGKKVVEALKKGVKMPGNCKNEKTCKSYCAVRKNIEECLSFAEKAGFIASDELEDARKVMPFVMSGTTPGKCRTKESCEVFCAKSQNLKECLQFLEKSELLSPKAVELIRKTGGKGPGGCVSNESCQLFCNNPEHNAECLRFALEHGFLNAEEATQFGSLGDFQSCLPYASDEILSCLASHLGDELFASLKKGIMPMDVERIEDTIARIRRSRRCIDAATGKWREQLASSEFASAELCLLQDLGEGIMSRLGSGNLACREIGEVQSKITKCMEKAISEKIETCFTKPCAESLACFSEFGRQAQSGTEQKATDPRIEQKISQCVGEMQLSF
;
A
#
# COMPACT_ATOMS: atom_id res chain seq x y z
N MET A 1 -17.47 -43.19 -9.42
CA MET A 1 -16.53 -43.62 -8.37
C MET A 1 -16.92 -42.92 -7.09
N TYR A 2 -17.56 -43.63 -6.16
CA TYR A 2 -17.74 -43.14 -4.79
C TYR A 2 -17.36 -44.24 -3.82
N TYR A 3 -16.80 -43.78 -2.71
CA TYR A 3 -16.03 -44.47 -1.69
C TYR A 3 -16.69 -45.72 -1.11
N HIS A 4 -15.84 -46.70 -0.80
CA HIS A 4 -16.15 -47.89 -0.03
C HIS A 4 -15.55 -47.74 1.39
N LYS A 5 -16.27 -48.33 2.36
CA LYS A 5 -15.80 -49.06 3.57
C LYS A 5 -15.87 -48.35 4.95
N PRO A 6 -16.00 -49.11 6.07
CA PRO A 6 -17.30 -49.48 6.62
C PRO A 6 -17.39 -49.29 8.16
N THR A 7 -18.58 -49.55 8.70
CA THR A 7 -18.92 -49.66 10.12
C THR A 7 -18.16 -50.77 10.84
N LEU A 8 -17.51 -50.45 11.97
CA LEU A 8 -17.15 -51.41 13.02
C LEU A 8 -16.95 -50.68 14.36
N PHE A 9 -17.99 -50.57 15.20
CA PHE A 9 -17.81 -50.48 16.65
C PHE A 9 -19.10 -50.88 17.38
N PHE A 10 -19.15 -52.14 17.80
CA PHE A 10 -20.04 -52.64 18.84
C PHE A 10 -19.13 -53.04 20.00
N VAL A 11 -19.01 -52.20 21.03
CA VAL A 11 -18.61 -52.66 22.37
C VAL A 11 -19.48 -51.95 23.40
N LEU A 12 -20.47 -52.74 23.80
CA LEU A 12 -21.28 -52.72 25.01
C LEU A 12 -20.50 -52.28 26.27
N PHE A 13 -20.92 -51.23 26.98
CA PHE A 13 -20.69 -51.10 28.43
C PHE A 13 -21.82 -50.27 29.09
N PHE A 14 -22.56 -50.95 29.97
CA PHE A 14 -23.26 -50.50 31.19
C PHE A 14 -24.67 -49.86 31.15
N LEU A 15 -25.62 -50.73 31.52
CA LEU A 15 -26.70 -50.56 32.50
C LEU A 15 -26.57 -49.31 33.41
N ILE A 16 -27.41 -48.30 33.19
CA ILE A 16 -28.11 -47.56 34.26
C ILE A 16 -29.53 -47.27 33.75
N GLY A 17 -30.52 -47.84 34.41
CA GLY A 17 -31.93 -47.53 34.18
C GLY A 17 -32.27 -46.14 34.70
N ILE A 18 -32.61 -45.25 33.79
CA ILE A 18 -33.39 -44.05 34.10
C ILE A 18 -34.45 -43.91 32.99
N LEU A 19 -35.70 -44.00 33.42
CA LEU A 19 -36.88 -43.70 32.63
C LEU A 19 -36.85 -42.18 32.32
N VAL A 20 -36.29 -41.80 31.17
CA VAL A 20 -36.48 -40.47 30.58
C VAL A 20 -37.27 -40.70 29.30
N PRO A 21 -38.46 -40.11 29.11
CA PRO A 21 -39.07 -40.10 27.79
C PRO A 21 -38.12 -39.32 26.88
N ALA A 22 -37.42 -40.05 26.00
CA ALA A 22 -36.66 -39.47 24.92
C ALA A 22 -37.65 -38.65 24.09
N ILE A 23 -37.62 -37.33 24.29
CA ILE A 23 -38.05 -36.40 23.26
C ILE A 23 -37.06 -36.64 22.13
N PHE A 24 -37.45 -37.51 21.20
CA PHE A 24 -36.78 -37.60 19.93
C PHE A 24 -36.90 -36.23 19.28
N SER A 25 -35.82 -35.44 19.37
CA SER A 25 -35.59 -34.37 18.41
C SER A 25 -35.16 -35.04 17.11
N TYR A 26 -36.12 -35.62 16.39
CA TYR A 26 -35.93 -35.81 14.96
C TYR A 26 -35.97 -34.42 14.36
N ALA A 27 -34.82 -33.94 13.89
CA ALA A 27 -34.81 -32.94 12.84
C ALA A 27 -35.48 -33.60 11.62
N TYR A 28 -36.78 -33.39 11.49
CA TYR A 28 -37.58 -33.83 10.35
C TYR A 28 -37.31 -32.81 9.23
N SER A 29 -36.54 -33.20 8.21
CA SER A 29 -36.52 -32.45 6.96
C SER A 29 -36.49 -33.39 5.77
N ALA A 30 -37.60 -34.08 5.59
CA ALA A 30 -38.15 -34.40 4.29
C ALA A 30 -39.66 -34.18 4.47
N LYS A 31 -40.26 -33.23 3.73
CA LYS A 31 -41.73 -33.14 3.65
C LYS A 31 -42.25 -34.55 3.34
N ASP A 32 -43.29 -35.02 4.04
CA ASP A 32 -43.79 -36.40 3.93
C ASP A 32 -44.07 -36.77 2.47
N ILE A 33 -43.12 -37.46 1.83
CA ILE A 33 -43.22 -37.90 0.45
C ILE A 33 -44.26 -39.02 0.41
N MET A 34 -45.40 -38.75 -0.22
CA MET A 34 -46.46 -39.74 -0.38
C MET A 34 -46.15 -40.67 -1.56
N TYR A 35 -46.03 -41.96 -1.27
CA TYR A 35 -45.85 -43.01 -2.28
C TYR A 35 -47.20 -43.66 -2.63
N PRO A 36 -47.36 -44.18 -3.87
CA PRO A 36 -46.41 -44.11 -4.97
C PRO A 36 -46.35 -42.73 -5.65
N ILE A 37 -45.16 -42.35 -6.16
CA ILE A 37 -45.01 -41.10 -6.93
C ILE A 37 -45.36 -41.39 -8.38
N ALA A 38 -46.55 -40.96 -8.81
CA ALA A 38 -47.09 -41.24 -10.14
C ALA A 38 -46.18 -40.71 -11.26
N GLU A 39 -45.63 -39.51 -11.07
CA GLU A 39 -44.77 -38.81 -12.01
C GLU A 39 -43.43 -39.54 -12.25
N LEU A 40 -42.98 -40.35 -11.29
CA LEU A 40 -41.74 -41.14 -11.38
C LEU A 40 -42.03 -42.63 -11.65
N GLY A 41 -43.08 -42.91 -12.43
CA GLY A 41 -43.42 -44.28 -12.84
C GLY A 41 -44.04 -45.11 -11.72
N ASN A 42 -44.76 -44.48 -10.80
CA ASN A 42 -45.38 -45.11 -9.63
C ASN A 42 -44.38 -45.81 -8.69
N CYS A 43 -43.18 -45.25 -8.52
CA CYS A 43 -42.21 -45.76 -7.56
C CYS A 43 -42.79 -45.74 -6.14
N ARG A 44 -42.66 -46.85 -5.40
CA ARG A 44 -43.34 -47.09 -4.10
C ARG A 44 -42.49 -46.78 -2.87
N ASN A 45 -41.22 -46.44 -3.08
CA ASN A 45 -40.27 -46.06 -2.03
C ASN A 45 -39.08 -45.32 -2.65
N GLU A 46 -38.26 -44.72 -1.81
CA GLU A 46 -37.08 -43.93 -2.20
C GLU A 46 -36.17 -44.68 -3.18
N ASN A 47 -35.83 -45.95 -2.88
CA ASN A 47 -34.93 -46.74 -3.70
C ASN A 47 -35.49 -46.96 -5.12
N GLN A 48 -36.79 -47.21 -5.25
CA GLN A 48 -37.43 -47.34 -6.57
C GLN A 48 -37.42 -46.02 -7.34
N CYS A 49 -37.63 -44.88 -6.66
CA CYS A 49 -37.58 -43.56 -7.31
C CYS A 49 -36.15 -43.20 -7.72
N ARG A 50 -35.16 -43.55 -6.89
CA ARG A 50 -33.73 -43.40 -7.20
C ARG A 50 -33.35 -44.19 -8.46
N ILE A 51 -33.69 -45.48 -8.51
CA ILE A 51 -33.45 -46.33 -9.70
C ILE A 51 -34.12 -45.76 -10.96
N TYR A 52 -35.30 -45.14 -10.82
CA TYR A 52 -35.96 -44.45 -11.92
C TYR A 52 -35.17 -43.22 -12.38
N CYS A 53 -34.75 -42.37 -11.43
CA CYS A 53 -34.04 -41.12 -11.70
C CYS A 53 -32.56 -41.29 -12.10
N ASP A 54 -31.92 -42.40 -11.73
CA ASP A 54 -30.54 -42.74 -12.12
C ASP A 54 -30.39 -42.98 -13.63
N LYS A 55 -31.51 -43.17 -14.35
CA LYS A 55 -31.51 -43.37 -15.79
C LYS A 55 -31.59 -42.02 -16.52
N ILE A 56 -30.43 -41.55 -16.96
CA ILE A 56 -30.20 -40.24 -17.61
C ILE A 56 -30.39 -40.24 -19.15
N ASP A 57 -30.99 -41.28 -19.71
CA ASP A 57 -31.20 -41.46 -21.16
C ASP A 57 -32.45 -40.73 -21.69
N ASP A 58 -33.24 -40.12 -20.82
CA ASP A 58 -34.52 -39.48 -21.14
C ASP A 58 -34.62 -38.12 -20.43
N VAL A 59 -34.57 -37.04 -21.22
CA VAL A 59 -34.67 -35.66 -20.72
C VAL A 59 -36.00 -35.42 -19.98
N GLY A 60 -37.10 -35.97 -20.48
CA GLY A 60 -38.40 -35.86 -19.82
C GLY A 60 -38.39 -36.55 -18.45
N ARG A 61 -37.65 -37.65 -18.30
CA ARG A 61 -37.43 -38.31 -17.02
C ARG A 61 -36.64 -37.44 -16.05
N ILE A 62 -35.55 -36.85 -16.51
CA ILE A 62 -34.71 -35.95 -15.71
C ILE A 62 -35.55 -34.76 -15.22
N LYS A 63 -36.33 -34.11 -16.09
CA LYS A 63 -37.22 -33.00 -15.70
C LYS A 63 -38.23 -33.40 -14.62
N ARG A 64 -38.84 -34.58 -14.71
CA ARG A 64 -39.76 -35.09 -13.67
C ARG A 64 -39.02 -35.33 -12.35
N CYS A 65 -37.82 -35.89 -12.39
CA CYS A 65 -36.98 -36.10 -11.21
C CYS A 65 -36.57 -34.77 -10.53
N LEU A 66 -36.13 -33.77 -11.31
CA LEU A 66 -35.79 -32.44 -10.80
C LEU A 66 -37.00 -31.73 -10.21
N ALA A 67 -38.17 -31.82 -10.85
CA ALA A 67 -39.41 -31.24 -10.33
C ALA A 67 -39.81 -31.84 -8.97
N ILE A 68 -39.65 -33.16 -8.80
CA ILE A 68 -39.89 -33.83 -7.51
C ILE A 68 -38.83 -33.44 -6.48
N ALA A 69 -37.55 -33.39 -6.87
CA ALA A 69 -36.47 -32.93 -6.00
C ALA A 69 -36.72 -31.49 -5.50
N LYS A 70 -37.20 -30.60 -6.37
CA LYS A 70 -37.57 -29.20 -6.05
C LYS A 70 -38.78 -29.12 -5.13
N LYS A 71 -39.85 -29.86 -5.45
CA LYS A 71 -41.10 -29.87 -4.68
C LYS A 71 -40.89 -30.33 -3.23
N TYR A 72 -40.08 -31.35 -3.04
CA TYR A 72 -39.80 -31.95 -1.72
C TYR A 72 -38.49 -31.46 -1.11
N GLU A 73 -37.81 -30.50 -1.74
CA GLU A 73 -36.55 -29.89 -1.26
C GLU A 73 -35.47 -30.97 -0.96
N LEU A 74 -35.34 -31.95 -1.86
CA LEU A 74 -34.41 -33.08 -1.71
C LEU A 74 -32.96 -32.70 -2.03
N LEU A 75 -32.76 -31.57 -2.69
CA LEU A 75 -31.47 -30.99 -3.06
C LEU A 75 -31.54 -29.47 -2.85
N PRO A 76 -30.40 -28.79 -2.62
CA PRO A 76 -30.32 -27.34 -2.65
C PRO A 76 -30.89 -26.77 -3.95
N LEU A 77 -31.59 -25.64 -3.86
CA LEU A 77 -32.23 -25.01 -5.02
C LEU A 77 -31.23 -24.69 -6.14
N GLU A 78 -30.02 -24.25 -5.77
CA GLU A 78 -28.93 -23.96 -6.70
C GLU A 78 -28.51 -25.20 -7.52
N GLU A 79 -28.38 -26.37 -6.88
CA GLU A 79 -28.06 -27.63 -7.58
C GLU A 79 -29.19 -28.04 -8.54
N ILE A 80 -30.44 -27.76 -8.19
CA ILE A 80 -31.60 -28.04 -9.06
C ILE A 80 -31.60 -27.09 -10.25
N GLU A 81 -31.37 -25.80 -10.05
CA GLU A 81 -31.34 -24.80 -11.12
C GLU A 81 -30.20 -25.07 -12.11
N GLU A 82 -29.03 -25.47 -11.61
CA GLU A 82 -27.92 -25.92 -12.45
C GLU A 82 -28.33 -27.14 -13.29
N ALA A 83 -28.89 -28.17 -12.66
CA ALA A 83 -29.33 -29.38 -13.35
C ALA A 83 -30.47 -29.11 -14.36
N GLU A 84 -31.39 -28.20 -14.06
CA GLU A 84 -32.47 -27.75 -14.97
C GLU A 84 -31.86 -27.12 -16.24
N LYS A 85 -30.87 -26.24 -16.08
CA LYS A 85 -30.14 -25.58 -17.17
C LYS A 85 -29.43 -26.59 -18.09
N TYR A 86 -28.69 -27.54 -17.52
CA TYR A 86 -28.07 -28.62 -18.30
C TYR A 86 -29.11 -29.49 -19.03
N THR A 87 -30.27 -29.72 -18.40
CA THR A 87 -31.36 -30.51 -18.97
C THR A 87 -32.04 -29.80 -20.15
N GLU A 88 -32.19 -28.47 -20.09
CA GLU A 88 -32.72 -27.67 -21.19
C GLU A 88 -31.77 -27.63 -22.38
N VAL A 89 -30.47 -27.45 -22.12
CA VAL A 89 -29.43 -27.43 -23.15
C VAL A 89 -29.26 -28.82 -23.80
N GLY A 90 -29.42 -29.90 -23.04
CA GLY A 90 -29.38 -31.28 -23.56
C GLY A 90 -30.45 -31.61 -24.62
N ILE A 91 -31.53 -30.82 -24.72
CA ILE A 91 -32.58 -30.97 -25.76
C ILE A 91 -32.08 -30.48 -27.12
N LEU A 92 -31.25 -29.44 -27.13
CA LEU A 92 -30.70 -28.81 -28.33
C LEU A 92 -29.53 -29.61 -28.92
N GLY A 93 -29.02 -30.59 -28.17
CA GLY A 93 -27.76 -31.26 -28.44
C GLY A 93 -26.59 -30.42 -27.94
N GLY A 94 -25.56 -31.09 -27.42
CA GLY A 94 -24.35 -30.42 -26.96
C GLY A 94 -23.38 -30.11 -28.11
N PRO A 95 -22.20 -29.55 -27.82
CA PRO A 95 -21.21 -29.18 -28.83
C PRO A 95 -20.83 -30.41 -29.68
N GLY A 96 -20.75 -30.23 -31.00
CA GLY A 96 -20.52 -31.33 -31.95
C GLY A 96 -21.68 -32.33 -32.08
N GLY A 97 -22.87 -32.00 -31.56
CA GLY A 97 -24.04 -32.88 -31.58
C GLY A 97 -24.01 -34.01 -30.56
N CYS A 98 -23.16 -33.90 -29.53
CA CYS A 98 -23.15 -34.87 -28.43
C CYS A 98 -24.50 -34.89 -27.69
N LYS A 99 -24.92 -36.07 -27.21
CA LYS A 99 -26.30 -36.29 -26.69
C LYS A 99 -26.36 -36.56 -25.20
N ASN A 100 -25.21 -36.72 -24.55
CA ASN A 100 -25.10 -36.98 -23.13
C ASN A 100 -23.73 -36.52 -22.63
N GLN A 101 -23.62 -36.33 -21.31
CA GLN A 101 -22.43 -35.85 -20.63
C GLN A 101 -21.16 -36.58 -21.08
N LYS A 102 -21.13 -37.92 -21.04
CA LYS A 102 -19.95 -38.70 -21.44
C LYS A 102 -19.50 -38.40 -22.89
N THR A 103 -20.45 -38.28 -23.82
CA THR A 103 -20.12 -37.96 -25.22
C THR A 103 -19.70 -36.50 -25.40
N CYS A 104 -20.23 -35.59 -24.59
CA CYS A 104 -19.85 -34.18 -24.61
C CYS A 104 -18.48 -33.96 -23.98
N ASP A 105 -18.20 -34.62 -22.85
CA ASP A 105 -16.87 -34.63 -22.21
C ASP A 105 -15.82 -35.14 -23.19
N ALA A 106 -16.06 -36.28 -23.85
CA ALA A 106 -15.14 -36.81 -24.85
C ALA A 106 -14.93 -35.86 -26.05
N TYR A 107 -15.98 -35.13 -26.47
CA TYR A 107 -15.88 -34.14 -27.55
C TYR A 107 -15.06 -32.92 -27.11
N CYS A 108 -15.30 -32.40 -25.91
CA CYS A 108 -14.66 -31.20 -25.36
C CYS A 108 -13.27 -31.44 -24.77
N GLU A 109 -12.93 -32.68 -24.42
CA GLU A 109 -11.56 -33.08 -24.07
C GLU A 109 -10.62 -33.10 -25.28
N ASP A 110 -11.14 -32.95 -26.50
CA ASP A 110 -10.32 -32.76 -27.69
C ASP A 110 -10.06 -31.26 -27.90
N LEU A 111 -8.79 -30.86 -27.80
CA LEU A 111 -8.36 -29.47 -27.99
C LEU A 111 -8.77 -28.88 -29.35
N ARG A 112 -8.99 -29.71 -30.37
CA ARG A 112 -9.48 -29.26 -31.68
C ARG A 112 -10.92 -28.74 -31.62
N ASN A 113 -11.69 -29.24 -30.66
CA ASN A 113 -13.08 -28.90 -30.43
C ASN A 113 -13.26 -27.92 -29.26
N PHE A 114 -12.20 -27.65 -28.49
CA PHE A 114 -12.28 -26.88 -27.26
C PHE A 114 -12.90 -25.49 -27.47
N GLY A 115 -12.56 -24.81 -28.57
CA GLY A 115 -13.20 -23.53 -28.95
C GLY A 115 -14.72 -23.63 -29.07
N VAL A 116 -15.23 -24.66 -29.76
CA VAL A 116 -16.67 -24.91 -29.90
C VAL A 116 -17.34 -25.12 -28.54
N CYS A 117 -16.64 -25.80 -27.62
CA CYS A 117 -17.15 -26.04 -26.27
C CYS A 117 -17.16 -24.78 -25.40
N ILE A 118 -16.17 -23.90 -25.54
CA ILE A 118 -16.14 -22.59 -24.85
C ILE A 118 -17.26 -21.70 -25.37
N ASP A 119 -17.44 -21.61 -26.69
CA ASP A 119 -18.52 -20.82 -27.31
C ASP A 119 -19.90 -21.32 -26.85
N PHE A 120 -20.09 -22.65 -26.85
CA PHE A 120 -21.33 -23.28 -26.36
C PHE A 120 -21.56 -23.03 -24.87
N ALA A 121 -20.52 -23.13 -24.05
CA ALA A 121 -20.61 -22.87 -22.62
C ALA A 121 -20.95 -21.40 -22.34
N GLU A 122 -20.45 -20.46 -23.14
CA GLU A 122 -20.78 -19.04 -23.04
C GLU A 122 -22.24 -18.77 -23.46
N GLU A 123 -22.65 -19.23 -24.64
CA GLU A 123 -24.01 -19.04 -25.18
C GLU A 123 -25.08 -19.54 -24.19
N HIS A 124 -24.81 -20.67 -23.56
CA HIS A 124 -25.72 -21.29 -22.61
C HIS A 124 -25.39 -20.99 -21.15
N ASN A 125 -24.44 -20.09 -20.88
CA ASN A 125 -24.01 -19.67 -19.55
C ASN A 125 -23.60 -20.84 -18.63
N LEU A 126 -23.06 -21.94 -19.16
CA LEU A 126 -22.77 -23.18 -18.42
C LEU A 126 -21.53 -23.09 -17.50
N ARG A 127 -20.81 -21.98 -17.55
CA ARG A 127 -19.58 -21.71 -16.79
C ARG A 127 -19.57 -20.27 -16.29
N SER A 128 -18.74 -20.00 -15.28
CA SER A 128 -18.57 -18.63 -14.79
C SER A 128 -17.88 -17.75 -15.86
N PRO A 129 -18.07 -16.41 -15.84
CA PRO A 129 -17.35 -15.51 -16.74
C PRO A 129 -15.82 -15.66 -16.66
N GLU A 130 -15.29 -15.94 -15.47
CA GLU A 130 -13.86 -16.18 -15.22
C GLU A 130 -13.39 -17.47 -15.89
N GLU A 131 -14.09 -18.59 -15.71
CA GLU A 131 -13.76 -19.87 -16.36
C GLU A 131 -13.83 -19.75 -17.90
N LEU A 132 -14.78 -18.98 -18.43
CA LEU A 132 -14.89 -18.71 -19.87
C LEU A 132 -13.73 -17.87 -20.39
N GLU A 133 -13.29 -16.86 -19.63
CA GLU A 133 -12.12 -16.05 -19.98
C GLU A 133 -10.84 -16.90 -20.04
N GLU A 134 -10.61 -17.75 -19.04
CA GLU A 134 -9.48 -18.69 -19.02
C GLU A 134 -9.54 -19.65 -20.23
N GLY A 135 -10.72 -20.19 -20.53
CA GLY A 135 -10.93 -21.05 -21.70
C GLY A 135 -10.59 -20.34 -23.00
N LYS A 136 -11.03 -19.08 -23.17
CA LYS A 136 -10.71 -18.25 -24.34
C LYS A 136 -9.22 -17.99 -24.48
N LYS A 137 -8.49 -17.75 -23.38
CA LYS A 137 -7.03 -17.58 -23.38
C LYS A 137 -6.32 -18.82 -23.95
N VAL A 138 -6.74 -20.02 -23.55
CA VAL A 138 -6.21 -21.28 -24.12
C VAL A 138 -6.52 -21.38 -25.62
N VAL A 139 -7.77 -21.12 -26.02
CA VAL A 139 -8.19 -21.18 -27.44
C VAL A 139 -7.34 -20.22 -28.31
N GLU A 140 -7.16 -18.97 -27.86
CA GLU A 140 -6.35 -17.99 -28.57
C GLU A 140 -4.87 -18.37 -28.64
N ALA A 141 -4.31 -18.94 -27.56
CA ALA A 141 -2.94 -19.46 -27.57
C ALA A 141 -2.77 -20.58 -28.61
N LEU A 142 -3.72 -21.53 -28.65
CA LEU A 142 -3.71 -22.63 -29.62
C LEU A 142 -3.86 -22.12 -31.07
N LYS A 143 -4.74 -21.13 -31.33
CA LYS A 143 -4.88 -20.48 -32.64
C LYS A 143 -3.57 -19.82 -33.10
N LYS A 144 -2.80 -19.26 -32.16
CA LYS A 144 -1.46 -18.69 -32.40
C LYS A 144 -0.36 -19.75 -32.56
N GLY A 145 -0.71 -21.04 -32.52
CA GLY A 145 0.23 -22.15 -32.67
C GLY A 145 1.05 -22.47 -31.42
N VAL A 146 0.67 -21.92 -30.25
CA VAL A 146 1.29 -22.31 -28.97
C VAL A 146 0.92 -23.76 -28.68
N LYS A 147 1.91 -24.59 -28.37
CA LYS A 147 1.69 -26.00 -28.03
C LYS A 147 1.34 -26.14 -26.54
N MET A 148 0.46 -27.09 -26.24
CA MET A 148 0.18 -27.46 -24.85
C MET A 148 1.42 -28.09 -24.20
N PRO A 149 1.66 -27.82 -22.90
CA PRO A 149 2.80 -28.38 -22.19
C PRO A 149 2.74 -29.91 -22.19
N GLY A 150 3.85 -30.56 -22.56
CA GLY A 150 3.92 -32.02 -22.64
C GLY A 150 3.00 -32.65 -23.70
N ASN A 151 2.43 -31.84 -24.60
CA ASN A 151 1.35 -32.24 -25.50
C ASN A 151 0.15 -32.87 -24.75
N CYS A 152 -0.12 -32.41 -23.53
CA CYS A 152 -1.31 -32.80 -22.80
C CYS A 152 -2.57 -32.46 -23.63
N LYS A 153 -3.59 -33.31 -23.52
CA LYS A 153 -4.79 -33.22 -24.37
C LYS A 153 -5.99 -32.65 -23.66
N ASN A 154 -6.01 -32.69 -22.34
CA ASN A 154 -7.11 -32.22 -21.53
C ASN A 154 -6.60 -31.70 -20.17
N GLU A 155 -7.45 -30.98 -19.45
CA GLU A 155 -7.12 -30.36 -18.17
C GLU A 155 -6.44 -31.32 -17.19
N LYS A 156 -6.99 -32.54 -17.03
CA LYS A 156 -6.44 -33.55 -16.12
C LYS A 156 -5.01 -33.96 -16.48
N THR A 157 -4.75 -34.22 -17.75
CA THR A 157 -3.40 -34.60 -18.22
C THR A 157 -2.44 -33.42 -18.15
N CYS A 158 -2.90 -32.20 -18.40
CA CYS A 158 -2.09 -30.98 -18.26
C CYS A 158 -1.71 -30.71 -16.80
N LYS A 159 -2.69 -30.77 -15.88
CA LYS A 159 -2.45 -30.62 -14.43
C LYS A 159 -1.47 -31.67 -13.92
N SER A 160 -1.61 -32.92 -14.37
CA SER A 160 -0.67 -34.00 -14.01
C SER A 160 0.73 -33.76 -14.55
N TYR A 161 0.85 -33.26 -15.79
CA TYR A 161 2.14 -32.93 -16.40
C TYR A 161 2.82 -31.77 -15.68
N CYS A 162 2.08 -30.68 -15.40
CA CYS A 162 2.59 -29.48 -14.73
C CYS A 162 2.86 -29.67 -13.24
N ALA A 163 2.24 -30.68 -12.60
CA ALA A 163 2.54 -31.07 -11.22
C ALA A 163 3.94 -31.68 -11.06
N VAL A 164 4.61 -32.07 -12.17
CA VAL A 164 5.98 -32.55 -12.13
C VAL A 164 6.93 -31.35 -12.13
N ARG A 165 7.74 -31.22 -11.06
CA ARG A 165 8.70 -30.10 -10.90
C ARG A 165 9.58 -29.87 -12.14
N LYS A 166 10.01 -30.92 -12.84
CA LYS A 166 10.86 -30.79 -14.04
C LYS A 166 10.15 -30.17 -15.25
N ASN A 167 8.82 -30.15 -15.24
CA ASN A 167 8.00 -29.69 -16.35
C ASN A 167 7.47 -28.26 -16.13
N ILE A 168 7.73 -27.67 -14.97
CA ILE A 168 7.12 -26.39 -14.60
C ILE A 168 7.49 -25.26 -15.55
N GLU A 169 8.72 -25.25 -16.04
CA GLU A 169 9.23 -24.26 -16.99
C GLU A 169 8.36 -24.16 -18.24
N GLU A 170 7.99 -25.32 -18.79
CA GLU A 170 7.15 -25.40 -19.98
C GLU A 170 5.72 -24.91 -19.70
N CYS A 171 5.19 -25.22 -18.52
CA CYS A 171 3.87 -24.78 -18.10
C CYS A 171 3.81 -23.26 -17.83
N LEU A 172 4.87 -22.70 -17.23
CA LEU A 172 5.00 -21.24 -17.04
C LEU A 172 5.16 -20.51 -18.38
N SER A 173 5.94 -21.05 -19.32
CA SER A 173 6.06 -20.48 -20.67
C SER A 173 4.75 -20.55 -21.44
N PHE A 174 3.97 -21.62 -21.29
CA PHE A 174 2.62 -21.69 -21.84
C PHE A 174 1.73 -20.62 -21.20
N ALA A 175 1.73 -20.51 -19.86
CA ALA A 175 0.91 -19.56 -19.13
C ALA A 175 1.19 -18.10 -19.56
N GLU A 176 2.46 -17.72 -19.69
CA GLU A 176 2.89 -16.42 -20.23
C GLU A 176 2.35 -16.20 -21.66
N LYS A 177 2.62 -17.13 -22.59
CA LYS A 177 2.21 -17.00 -24.00
C LYS A 177 0.70 -16.99 -24.20
N ALA A 178 -0.03 -17.66 -23.32
CA ALA A 178 -1.49 -17.70 -23.31
C ALA A 178 -2.10 -16.51 -22.55
N GLY A 179 -1.31 -15.66 -21.90
CA GLY A 179 -1.77 -14.46 -21.19
C GLY A 179 -2.40 -14.75 -19.82
N PHE A 180 -2.02 -15.85 -19.18
CA PHE A 180 -2.38 -16.15 -17.80
C PHE A 180 -1.48 -15.45 -16.77
N ILE A 181 -0.25 -15.11 -17.15
CA ILE A 181 0.73 -14.48 -16.26
C ILE A 181 1.43 -13.36 -17.05
N ALA A 182 1.55 -12.18 -16.46
CA ALA A 182 2.30 -11.09 -17.07
C ALA A 182 3.82 -11.39 -17.06
N SER A 183 4.57 -10.81 -17.99
CA SER A 183 6.01 -11.12 -18.13
C SER A 183 6.83 -10.75 -16.90
N ASP A 184 6.43 -9.71 -16.18
CA ASP A 184 7.03 -9.26 -14.91
C ASP A 184 6.62 -10.15 -13.72
N GLU A 185 5.42 -10.70 -13.71
CA GLU A 185 4.97 -11.67 -12.70
C GLU A 185 5.58 -13.08 -12.89
N LEU A 186 6.09 -13.37 -14.10
CA LEU A 186 6.67 -14.66 -14.44
C LEU A 186 7.90 -14.98 -13.59
N GLU A 187 8.75 -13.99 -13.30
CA GLU A 187 9.95 -14.19 -12.49
C GLU A 187 9.58 -14.61 -11.05
N ASP A 188 8.59 -13.95 -10.47
CA ASP A 188 8.09 -14.27 -9.14
C ASP A 188 7.40 -15.63 -9.10
N ALA A 189 6.64 -15.98 -10.15
CA ALA A 189 6.05 -17.31 -10.29
C ALA A 189 7.13 -18.40 -10.32
N ARG A 190 8.27 -18.16 -11.00
CA ARG A 190 9.42 -19.09 -11.03
C ARG A 190 10.04 -19.28 -9.65
N LYS A 191 10.16 -18.20 -8.88
CA LYS A 191 10.68 -18.23 -7.51
C LYS A 191 9.77 -19.02 -6.57
N VAL A 192 8.44 -18.86 -6.71
CA VAL A 192 7.45 -19.47 -5.81
C VAL A 192 7.16 -20.94 -6.14
N MET A 193 7.12 -21.32 -7.42
CA MET A 193 6.60 -22.64 -7.79
C MET A 193 7.34 -23.85 -7.16
N PRO A 194 8.68 -23.85 -7.03
CA PRO A 194 9.38 -24.95 -6.38
C PRO A 194 8.83 -25.26 -4.99
N PHE A 195 8.40 -24.23 -4.24
CA PHE A 195 7.82 -24.32 -2.91
C PHE A 195 6.38 -24.85 -2.93
N VAL A 196 5.56 -24.40 -3.88
CA VAL A 196 4.19 -24.91 -4.08
C VAL A 196 4.25 -26.41 -4.39
N MET A 197 5.16 -26.82 -5.26
CA MET A 197 5.35 -28.21 -5.67
C MET A 197 5.86 -29.12 -4.55
N SER A 198 6.78 -28.64 -3.70
CA SER A 198 7.21 -29.41 -2.52
C SER A 198 6.24 -29.33 -1.35
N GLY A 199 5.20 -28.49 -1.42
CA GLY A 199 4.30 -28.24 -0.29
C GLY A 199 5.01 -27.59 0.89
N THR A 200 6.03 -26.77 0.62
CA THR A 200 6.85 -26.05 1.61
C THR A 200 6.51 -24.56 1.68
N THR A 201 5.38 -24.17 1.09
CA THR A 201 4.77 -22.85 1.26
C THR A 201 4.23 -22.67 2.69
N PRO A 202 4.07 -21.42 3.17
CA PRO A 202 3.49 -21.13 4.48
C PRO A 202 2.11 -21.79 4.63
N GLY A 203 1.89 -22.52 5.72
CA GLY A 203 0.63 -23.24 5.94
C GLY A 203 0.29 -24.28 4.87
N LYS A 204 1.26 -24.65 4.00
CA LYS A 204 1.09 -25.54 2.84
C LYS A 204 0.04 -25.03 1.84
N CYS A 205 -0.16 -23.71 1.78
CA CYS A 205 -1.04 -23.06 0.82
C CYS A 205 -0.64 -23.40 -0.63
N ARG A 206 -1.61 -23.51 -1.53
CA ARG A 206 -1.37 -23.89 -2.94
C ARG A 206 -1.80 -22.82 -3.94
N THR A 207 -2.55 -21.82 -3.50
CA THR A 207 -2.97 -20.66 -4.29
C THR A 207 -2.57 -19.39 -3.58
N LYS A 208 -2.43 -18.29 -4.33
CA LYS A 208 -2.07 -16.98 -3.79
C LYS A 208 -3.02 -16.56 -2.67
N GLU A 209 -4.32 -16.68 -2.90
CA GLU A 209 -5.37 -16.31 -1.96
C GLU A 209 -5.26 -17.12 -0.66
N SER A 210 -5.05 -18.43 -0.77
CA SER A 210 -4.86 -19.29 0.41
C SER A 210 -3.60 -18.94 1.19
N CYS A 211 -2.54 -18.52 0.52
CA CYS A 211 -1.31 -18.04 1.16
C CYS A 211 -1.52 -16.68 1.83
N GLU A 212 -2.20 -15.75 1.17
CA GLU A 212 -2.51 -14.42 1.72
C GLU A 212 -3.39 -14.51 2.96
N VAL A 213 -4.45 -15.34 2.94
CA VAL A 213 -5.29 -15.59 4.11
C VAL A 213 -4.50 -16.20 5.26
N PHE A 214 -3.55 -17.09 4.96
CA PHE A 214 -2.66 -17.64 5.98
C PHE A 214 -1.73 -16.55 6.54
N CYS A 215 -1.09 -15.77 5.67
CA CYS A 215 -0.09 -14.76 6.04
C CYS A 215 -0.67 -13.47 6.65
N ALA A 216 -1.94 -13.17 6.41
CA ALA A 216 -2.65 -12.05 7.03
C ALA A 216 -2.76 -12.18 8.56
N LYS A 217 -2.63 -13.40 9.08
CA LYS A 217 -2.62 -13.65 10.53
C LYS A 217 -1.25 -13.30 11.10
N SER A 218 -1.20 -12.35 12.03
CA SER A 218 0.06 -11.91 12.67
C SER A 218 0.88 -13.05 13.29
N GLN A 219 0.22 -14.08 13.82
CA GLN A 219 0.87 -15.29 14.34
C GLN A 219 1.66 -16.08 13.28
N ASN A 220 1.31 -15.93 12.00
CA ASN A 220 1.94 -16.61 10.87
C ASN A 220 3.01 -15.74 10.19
N LEU A 221 3.16 -14.48 10.59
CA LEU A 221 4.07 -13.51 9.97
C LEU A 221 5.50 -14.05 9.85
N LYS A 222 6.01 -14.70 10.91
CA LYS A 222 7.37 -15.22 10.92
C LYS A 222 7.58 -16.30 9.86
N GLU A 223 6.64 -17.21 9.69
CA GLU A 223 6.70 -18.28 8.68
C GLU A 223 6.62 -17.70 7.28
N CYS A 224 5.70 -16.76 7.06
CA CYS A 224 5.54 -16.08 5.78
C CYS A 224 6.76 -15.24 5.40
N LEU A 225 7.35 -14.52 6.35
CA LEU A 225 8.54 -13.72 6.13
C LEU A 225 9.75 -14.60 5.78
N GLN A 226 9.92 -15.74 6.46
CA GLN A 226 10.96 -16.71 6.14
C GLN A 226 10.79 -17.32 4.75
N PHE A 227 9.54 -17.54 4.33
CA PHE A 227 9.24 -17.99 2.97
C PHE A 227 9.61 -16.92 1.94
N LEU A 228 9.14 -15.69 2.12
CA LEU A 228 9.39 -14.57 1.20
C LEU A 228 10.88 -14.24 1.07
N GLU A 229 11.64 -14.35 2.17
CA GLU A 229 13.10 -14.23 2.19
C GLU A 229 13.77 -15.36 1.40
N LYS A 230 13.36 -16.62 1.63
CA LYS A 230 13.91 -17.79 0.91
C LYS A 230 13.54 -17.84 -0.56
N SER A 231 12.40 -17.27 -0.92
CA SER A 231 11.95 -17.19 -2.31
C SER A 231 12.51 -15.96 -3.02
N GLU A 232 13.28 -15.09 -2.36
CA GLU A 232 13.85 -13.87 -2.94
C GLU A 232 12.77 -12.95 -3.55
N LEU A 233 11.56 -12.99 -2.98
CA LEU A 233 10.44 -12.10 -3.35
C LEU A 233 10.51 -10.77 -2.61
N LEU A 234 11.27 -10.72 -1.51
CA LEU A 234 11.53 -9.51 -0.76
C LEU A 234 13.04 -9.28 -0.69
N SER A 235 13.44 -8.01 -0.80
CA SER A 235 14.81 -7.62 -0.52
C SER A 235 15.16 -7.89 0.95
N PRO A 236 16.43 -8.13 1.29
CA PRO A 236 16.87 -8.28 2.68
C PRO A 236 16.43 -7.10 3.57
N LYS A 237 16.37 -5.90 2.98
CA LYS A 237 15.93 -4.67 3.64
C LYS A 237 14.44 -4.68 3.96
N ALA A 238 13.60 -5.06 3.00
CA ALA A 238 12.16 -5.23 3.24
C ALA A 238 11.89 -6.29 4.33
N VAL A 239 12.67 -7.38 4.32
CA VAL A 239 12.59 -8.43 5.36
C VAL A 239 12.94 -7.88 6.75
N GLU A 240 14.04 -7.13 6.87
CA GLU A 240 14.42 -6.51 8.14
C GLU A 240 13.36 -5.53 8.63
N LEU A 241 12.80 -4.71 7.74
CA LEU A 241 11.75 -3.76 8.06
C LEU A 241 10.51 -4.46 8.63
N ILE A 242 9.99 -5.46 7.92
CA ILE A 242 8.82 -6.24 8.36
C ILE A 242 9.09 -6.93 9.70
N ARG A 243 10.33 -7.39 9.94
CA ARG A 243 10.72 -8.00 11.22
C ARG A 243 10.71 -6.99 12.36
N LYS A 244 11.17 -5.75 12.13
CA LYS A 244 11.17 -4.66 13.12
C LYS A 244 9.75 -4.19 13.44
N THR A 245 8.89 -4.10 12.44
CA THR A 245 7.56 -3.46 12.56
C THR A 245 6.41 -4.45 12.73
N GLY A 246 6.66 -5.76 12.60
CA GLY A 246 5.61 -6.77 12.60
C GLY A 246 4.72 -6.70 11.36
N GLY A 247 5.24 -6.17 10.25
CA GLY A 247 4.52 -6.04 8.98
C GLY A 247 3.40 -5.01 8.98
N LYS A 248 3.38 -4.11 9.96
CA LYS A 248 2.40 -3.02 10.07
C LYS A 248 3.14 -1.69 10.17
N GLY A 249 2.59 -0.67 9.54
CA GLY A 249 3.01 0.72 9.72
C GLY A 249 2.19 1.44 10.80
N PRO A 250 2.39 2.76 10.95
CA PRO A 250 1.61 3.59 11.88
C PRO A 250 0.10 3.49 11.58
N GLY A 251 -0.74 3.53 12.62
CA GLY A 251 -2.18 3.28 12.48
C GLY A 251 -2.55 1.86 12.07
N GLY A 252 -1.58 0.94 11.95
CA GLY A 252 -1.82 -0.43 11.50
C GLY A 252 -1.96 -0.57 9.98
N CYS A 253 -1.55 0.43 9.19
CA CYS A 253 -1.50 0.34 7.74
C CYS A 253 -0.60 -0.83 7.28
N VAL A 254 -0.95 -1.47 6.16
CA VAL A 254 -0.25 -2.69 5.67
C VAL A 254 0.26 -2.58 4.24
N SER A 255 -0.03 -1.47 3.56
CA SER A 255 0.46 -1.18 2.21
C SER A 255 1.13 0.20 2.17
N ASN A 256 2.04 0.40 1.22
CA ASN A 256 2.69 1.69 1.03
C ASN A 256 1.66 2.82 0.87
N GLU A 257 0.68 2.64 0.00
CA GLU A 257 -0.39 3.62 -0.26
C GLU A 257 -1.21 3.94 1.00
N SER A 258 -1.65 2.91 1.75
CA SER A 258 -2.42 3.14 2.98
C SER A 258 -1.59 3.83 4.06
N CYS A 259 -0.30 3.52 4.18
CA CYS A 259 0.60 4.18 5.11
C CYS A 259 0.90 5.62 4.71
N GLN A 260 1.05 5.90 3.41
CA GLN A 260 1.26 7.25 2.89
C GLN A 260 0.02 8.12 3.11
N LEU A 261 -1.19 7.60 2.83
CA LEU A 261 -2.44 8.29 3.11
C LEU A 261 -2.59 8.58 4.60
N PHE A 262 -2.27 7.61 5.47
CA PHE A 262 -2.32 7.77 6.91
C PHE A 262 -1.35 8.85 7.39
N CYS A 263 -0.08 8.79 7.01
CA CYS A 263 0.94 9.72 7.49
C CYS A 263 0.93 11.10 6.83
N ASN A 264 0.29 11.28 5.68
CA ASN A 264 0.10 12.60 5.09
C ASN A 264 -1.13 13.32 5.67
N ASN A 265 -1.94 12.67 6.52
CA ASN A 265 -2.96 13.36 7.30
C ASN A 265 -2.30 14.06 8.50
N PRO A 266 -2.38 15.40 8.63
CA PRO A 266 -1.81 16.13 9.75
C PRO A 266 -2.26 15.63 11.14
N GLU A 267 -3.47 15.09 11.25
CA GLU A 267 -4.01 14.53 12.50
C GLU A 267 -3.25 13.27 12.98
N HIS A 268 -2.55 12.59 12.07
CA HIS A 268 -1.81 11.36 12.34
C HIS A 268 -0.28 11.55 12.36
N ASN A 269 0.22 12.76 12.09
CA ASN A 269 1.65 13.06 12.06
C ASN A 269 2.38 12.65 13.35
N ALA A 270 1.77 12.91 14.52
CA ALA A 270 2.33 12.53 15.81
C ALA A 270 2.46 11.01 15.97
N GLU A 271 1.52 10.24 15.44
CA GLU A 271 1.58 8.78 15.48
C GLU A 271 2.66 8.23 14.54
N CYS A 272 2.77 8.79 13.33
CA CYS A 272 3.83 8.44 12.40
C CYS A 272 5.22 8.78 12.95
N LEU A 273 5.37 9.92 13.62
CA LEU A 273 6.63 10.30 14.28
C LEU A 273 6.96 9.35 15.43
N ARG A 274 5.98 9.01 16.27
CA ARG A 274 6.17 8.04 17.35
C ARG A 274 6.58 6.66 16.81
N PHE A 275 5.91 6.18 15.77
CA PHE A 275 6.27 4.94 15.09
C PHE A 275 7.71 4.98 14.56
N ALA A 276 8.11 6.11 13.97
CA ALA A 276 9.47 6.32 13.50
C ALA A 276 10.52 6.23 14.62
N LEU A 277 10.21 6.77 15.80
CA LEU A 277 11.05 6.70 16.99
C LEU A 277 11.10 5.28 17.58
N GLU A 278 9.94 4.64 17.77
CA GLU A 278 9.80 3.32 18.38
C GLU A 278 10.57 2.24 17.61
N HIS A 279 10.59 2.34 16.28
CA HIS A 279 11.29 1.38 15.41
C HIS A 279 12.69 1.84 14.97
N GLY A 280 13.17 2.97 15.51
CA GLY A 280 14.53 3.46 15.27
C GLY A 280 14.80 3.99 13.86
N PHE A 281 13.75 4.41 13.14
CA PHE A 281 13.91 5.15 11.88
C PHE A 281 14.39 6.58 12.12
N LEU A 282 14.03 7.16 13.27
CA LEU A 282 14.51 8.44 13.76
C LEU A 282 14.95 8.31 15.22
N ASN A 283 15.89 9.17 15.65
CA ASN A 283 16.17 9.39 17.07
C ASN A 283 15.41 10.63 17.60
N ALA A 284 15.42 10.84 18.93
CA ALA A 284 14.68 11.94 19.57
C ALA A 284 15.12 13.33 19.10
N GLU A 285 16.43 13.52 18.88
CA GLU A 285 16.97 14.78 18.38
C GLU A 285 16.48 15.05 16.95
N GLU A 286 16.57 14.04 16.07
CA GLU A 286 16.08 14.09 14.70
C GLU A 286 14.58 14.39 14.64
N ALA A 287 13.77 13.75 15.48
CA ALA A 287 12.34 13.99 15.54
C ALA A 287 11.99 15.44 15.91
N THR A 288 12.77 16.06 16.80
CA THR A 288 12.59 17.48 17.14
C THR A 288 13.03 18.43 16.02
N GLN A 289 14.05 18.06 15.25
CA GLN A 289 14.60 18.88 14.17
C GLN A 289 13.75 18.84 12.90
N PHE A 290 13.12 17.69 12.60
CA PHE A 290 12.35 17.51 11.37
C PHE A 290 10.95 18.14 11.44
N GLY A 291 10.40 18.34 12.65
CA GLY A 291 9.03 18.84 12.81
C GLY A 291 8.01 17.97 12.06
N SER A 292 6.83 18.52 11.81
CA SER A 292 5.86 17.87 10.92
C SER A 292 6.04 18.32 9.45
N LEU A 293 5.53 17.54 8.49
CA LEU A 293 5.49 17.97 7.08
C LEU A 293 4.71 19.28 6.91
N GLY A 294 3.65 19.46 7.70
CA GLY A 294 2.88 20.70 7.75
C GLY A 294 3.71 21.89 8.25
N ASP A 295 4.58 21.68 9.23
CA ASP A 295 5.53 22.70 9.67
C ASP A 295 6.50 23.04 8.53
N PHE A 296 7.13 22.04 7.90
CA PHE A 296 8.03 22.26 6.77
C PHE A 296 7.40 23.14 5.68
N GLN A 297 6.17 22.83 5.26
CA GLN A 297 5.44 23.64 4.26
C GLN A 297 5.18 25.07 4.75
N SER A 298 4.83 25.23 6.03
CA SER A 298 4.58 26.53 6.65
C SER A 298 5.85 27.39 6.75
N CYS A 299 7.04 26.80 6.72
CA CYS A 299 8.31 27.52 6.70
C CYS A 299 8.70 28.04 5.31
N LEU A 300 8.22 27.42 4.22
CA LEU A 300 8.65 27.76 2.85
C LEU A 300 8.48 29.24 2.49
N PRO A 301 7.40 29.95 2.88
CA PRO A 301 7.25 31.38 2.57
C PRO A 301 8.28 32.28 3.27
N TYR A 302 8.90 31.82 4.35
CA TYR A 302 9.89 32.58 5.13
C TYR A 302 11.33 32.20 4.79
N ALA A 303 11.53 31.14 4.01
CA ALA A 303 12.85 30.68 3.61
C ALA A 303 13.42 31.60 2.51
N SER A 304 14.69 32.00 2.64
CA SER A 304 15.38 32.75 1.60
C SER A 304 15.67 31.87 0.37
N ASP A 305 15.92 32.50 -0.77
CA ASP A 305 16.33 31.79 -2.00
C ASP A 305 17.60 30.95 -1.79
N GLU A 306 18.53 31.41 -0.96
CA GLU A 306 19.73 30.64 -0.58
C GLU A 306 19.35 29.34 0.13
N ILE A 307 18.42 29.39 1.09
CA ILE A 307 17.93 28.20 1.81
C ILE A 307 17.18 27.28 0.85
N LEU A 308 16.27 27.81 0.02
CA LEU A 308 15.49 27.01 -0.93
C LEU A 308 16.38 26.31 -1.95
N SER A 309 17.39 27.00 -2.49
CA SER A 309 18.38 26.41 -3.40
C SER A 309 19.22 25.34 -2.71
N CYS A 310 19.64 25.58 -1.47
CA CYS A 310 20.38 24.58 -0.69
C CYS A 310 19.54 23.32 -0.44
N LEU A 311 18.28 23.48 -0.01
CA LEU A 311 17.35 22.37 0.22
C LEU A 311 17.16 21.54 -1.05
N ALA A 312 16.91 22.18 -2.19
CA ALA A 312 16.78 21.51 -3.48
C ALA A 312 18.03 20.68 -3.83
N SER A 313 19.23 21.21 -3.60
CA SER A 313 20.48 20.52 -3.90
C SER A 313 20.72 19.26 -3.05
N HIS A 314 20.26 19.24 -1.80
CA HIS A 314 20.46 18.11 -0.88
C HIS A 314 19.34 17.07 -0.92
N LEU A 315 18.10 17.50 -1.17
CA LEU A 315 16.94 16.62 -1.31
C LEU A 315 16.84 16.03 -2.71
N GLY A 316 17.27 16.77 -3.72
CA GLY A 316 16.97 16.50 -5.13
C GLY A 316 15.57 16.97 -5.52
N ASP A 317 15.39 17.27 -6.80
CA ASP A 317 14.20 17.97 -7.31
C ASP A 317 12.88 17.23 -7.00
N GLU A 318 12.87 15.91 -7.17
CA GLU A 318 11.67 15.08 -7.02
C GLU A 318 11.20 14.98 -5.56
N LEU A 319 12.12 14.69 -4.64
CA LEU A 319 11.83 14.66 -3.21
C LEU A 319 11.45 16.05 -2.69
N PHE A 320 12.18 17.09 -3.09
CA PHE A 320 11.87 18.45 -2.68
C PHE A 320 10.49 18.90 -3.19
N ALA A 321 10.15 18.61 -4.44
CA ALA A 321 8.83 18.89 -4.98
C ALA A 321 7.70 18.16 -4.23
N SER A 322 7.94 16.92 -3.80
CA SER A 322 6.99 16.12 -3.02
C SER A 322 6.79 16.70 -1.62
N LEU A 323 7.88 17.04 -0.93
CA LEU A 323 7.83 17.64 0.40
C LEU A 323 7.15 19.02 0.41
N LYS A 324 7.35 19.84 -0.64
CA LYS A 324 6.62 21.11 -0.80
C LYS A 324 5.10 20.91 -0.87
N LYS A 325 4.65 19.75 -1.36
CA LYS A 325 3.23 19.37 -1.43
C LYS A 325 2.73 18.67 -0.15
N GLY A 326 3.58 18.50 0.86
CA GLY A 326 3.22 17.83 2.10
C GLY A 326 3.17 16.31 1.96
N ILE A 327 3.86 15.76 0.96
CA ILE A 327 3.86 14.34 0.64
C ILE A 327 5.21 13.77 1.03
N MET A 328 5.22 12.83 1.97
CA MET A 328 6.40 12.00 2.24
C MET A 328 6.35 10.75 1.36
N PRO A 329 7.30 10.55 0.43
CA PRO A 329 7.39 9.32 -0.34
C PRO A 329 7.88 8.18 0.56
N MET A 330 7.02 7.20 0.80
CA MET A 330 7.30 6.03 1.65
C MET A 330 7.78 4.84 0.82
N ASP A 331 8.89 5.01 0.10
CA ASP A 331 9.51 3.89 -0.62
C ASP A 331 10.46 3.12 0.32
N VAL A 332 10.09 1.87 0.66
CA VAL A 332 10.87 0.98 1.53
C VAL A 332 12.31 0.78 1.04
N GLU A 333 12.52 0.67 -0.27
CA GLU A 333 13.85 0.46 -0.83
C GLU A 333 14.72 1.71 -0.66
N ARG A 334 14.10 2.89 -0.78
CA ARG A 334 14.80 4.20 -0.72
C ARG A 334 14.71 4.91 0.62
N ILE A 335 14.00 4.37 1.61
CA ILE A 335 13.66 5.09 2.85
C ILE A 335 14.90 5.64 3.59
N GLU A 336 15.97 4.86 3.65
CA GLU A 336 17.23 5.29 4.28
C GLU A 336 17.93 6.40 3.49
N ASP A 337 17.92 6.36 2.16
CA ASP A 337 18.46 7.43 1.33
C ASP A 337 17.62 8.69 1.47
N THR A 338 16.28 8.56 1.46
CA THR A 338 15.35 9.65 1.73
C THR A 338 15.64 10.31 3.09
N ILE A 339 15.74 9.53 4.16
CA ILE A 339 16.08 10.04 5.50
C ILE A 339 17.49 10.68 5.48
N ALA A 340 18.47 10.07 4.82
CA ALA A 340 19.82 10.62 4.74
C ALA A 340 19.86 11.96 3.99
N ARG A 341 19.07 12.14 2.92
CA ARG A 341 18.91 13.41 2.20
C ARG A 341 18.28 14.47 3.10
N ILE A 342 17.24 14.11 3.84
CA ILE A 342 16.56 15.00 4.79
C ILE A 342 17.51 15.40 5.94
N ARG A 343 18.32 14.46 6.47
CA ARG A 343 19.41 14.78 7.42
C ARG A 343 20.43 15.75 6.84
N ARG A 344 20.84 15.55 5.58
CA ARG A 344 21.79 16.45 4.91
C ARG A 344 21.21 17.84 4.68
N SER A 345 19.92 17.94 4.36
CA SER A 345 19.26 19.23 4.12
C SER A 345 19.17 20.09 5.38
N ARG A 346 19.29 19.50 6.57
CA ARG A 346 19.37 20.24 7.84
C ARG A 346 20.51 21.26 7.87
N ARG A 347 21.63 20.94 7.24
CA ARG A 347 22.79 21.86 7.13
C ARG A 347 22.46 23.18 6.47
N CYS A 348 21.43 23.24 5.62
CA CYS A 348 20.98 24.49 5.02
C CYS A 348 20.45 25.47 6.06
N ILE A 349 19.70 24.96 7.05
CA ILE A 349 19.16 25.76 8.15
C ILE A 349 20.27 26.09 9.16
N ASP A 350 21.13 25.13 9.47
CA ASP A 350 22.24 25.35 10.41
C ASP A 350 23.22 26.41 9.88
N ALA A 351 23.53 26.40 8.59
CA ALA A 351 24.37 27.41 7.96
C ALA A 351 23.72 28.81 8.00
N ALA A 352 22.43 28.91 7.69
CA ALA A 352 21.71 30.18 7.73
C ALA A 352 21.64 30.76 9.16
N THR A 353 21.32 29.93 10.14
CA THR A 353 21.23 30.35 11.54
C THR A 353 22.59 30.61 12.18
N GLY A 354 23.64 29.92 11.73
CA GLY A 354 25.03 30.20 12.09
C GLY A 354 25.46 31.60 11.66
N LYS A 355 25.23 31.97 10.39
CA LYS A 355 25.49 33.33 9.89
C LYS A 355 24.74 34.38 10.71
N TRP A 356 23.46 34.14 11.00
CA TRP A 356 22.63 35.05 11.80
C TRP A 356 23.17 35.21 13.24
N ARG A 357 23.59 34.11 13.89
CA ARG A 357 24.20 34.15 15.22
C ARG A 357 25.51 34.94 15.23
N GLU A 358 26.38 34.73 14.25
CA GLU A 358 27.63 35.49 14.10
C GLU A 358 27.37 36.98 13.90
N GLN A 359 26.37 37.33 13.08
CA GLN A 359 25.97 38.72 12.87
C GLN A 359 25.43 39.37 14.15
N LEU A 360 24.55 38.70 14.89
CA LEU A 360 24.00 39.24 16.13
C LEU A 360 25.04 39.37 17.25
N ALA A 361 25.96 38.39 17.37
CA ALA A 361 27.01 38.41 18.38
C ALA A 361 28.10 39.46 18.09
N SER A 362 28.09 40.08 16.91
CA SER A 362 28.97 41.20 16.63
C SER A 362 28.64 42.39 17.54
N SER A 363 29.67 43.11 18.00
CA SER A 363 29.50 44.29 18.87
C SER A 363 28.59 45.37 18.26
N GLU A 364 28.37 45.32 16.95
CA GLU A 364 27.57 46.26 16.19
C GLU A 364 26.06 46.09 16.42
N PHE A 365 25.63 44.90 16.84
CA PHE A 365 24.21 44.57 17.07
C PHE A 365 23.93 44.14 18.51
N ALA A 366 24.84 44.41 19.45
CA ALA A 366 24.68 44.06 20.86
C ALA A 366 23.38 44.64 21.48
N SER A 367 22.96 45.85 21.10
CA SER A 367 21.67 46.41 21.56
C SER A 367 20.46 45.71 20.93
N ALA A 368 20.57 45.21 19.69
CA ALA A 368 19.54 44.39 19.07
C ALA A 368 19.42 43.03 19.77
N GLU A 369 20.55 42.40 20.13
CA GLU A 369 20.55 41.13 20.88
C GLU A 369 19.88 41.29 22.25
N LEU A 370 20.21 42.34 23.01
CA LEU A 370 19.56 42.65 24.28
C LEU A 370 18.06 42.90 24.12
N CYS A 371 17.66 43.66 23.09
CA CYS A 371 16.25 43.89 22.77
C CYS A 371 15.53 42.56 22.48
N LEU A 372 16.15 41.68 21.69
CA LEU A 372 15.58 40.39 21.34
C LEU A 372 15.45 39.47 22.55
N LEU A 373 16.45 39.41 23.42
CA LEU A 373 16.38 38.66 24.67
C LEU A 373 15.24 39.16 25.57
N GLN A 374 15.00 40.48 25.61
CA GLN A 374 13.90 41.07 26.37
C GLN A 374 12.52 40.72 25.78
N ASP A 375 12.36 40.80 24.46
CA ASP A 375 11.05 40.65 23.79
C ASP A 375 10.67 39.19 23.45
N LEU A 376 11.67 38.32 23.26
CA LEU A 376 11.50 36.92 22.88
C LEU A 376 11.82 35.96 24.04
N GLY A 377 12.67 36.37 24.98
CA GLY A 377 13.19 35.50 26.03
C GLY A 377 14.24 34.51 25.54
N GLU A 378 15.02 33.97 26.48
CA GLU A 378 16.13 33.03 26.21
C GLU A 378 15.67 31.76 25.46
N GLY A 379 14.47 31.27 25.76
CA GLY A 379 13.94 30.04 25.16
C GLY A 379 13.66 30.16 23.65
N ILE A 380 13.07 31.27 23.20
CA ILE A 380 12.85 31.51 21.76
C ILE A 380 14.18 31.83 21.09
N MET A 381 15.04 32.62 21.72
CA MET A 381 16.36 32.96 21.18
C MET A 381 17.24 31.72 20.96
N SER A 382 17.22 30.77 21.89
CA SER A 382 17.93 29.49 21.75
C SER A 382 17.40 28.65 20.58
N ARG A 383 16.07 28.55 20.41
CA ARG A 383 15.45 27.81 19.30
C ARG A 383 15.67 28.48 17.95
N LEU A 384 15.58 29.80 17.90
CA LEU A 384 15.87 30.59 16.70
C LEU A 384 17.33 30.43 16.28
N GLY A 385 18.24 30.58 17.24
CA GLY A 385 19.67 30.36 17.01
C GLY A 385 19.94 28.94 16.52
N SER A 386 19.33 27.92 17.12
CA SER A 386 19.53 26.53 16.72
C SER A 386 18.74 26.09 15.48
N GLY A 387 17.93 26.95 14.85
CA GLY A 387 17.10 26.57 13.69
C GLY A 387 15.95 25.62 14.01
N ASN A 388 15.52 25.58 15.27
CA ASN A 388 14.47 24.71 15.81
C ASN A 388 13.21 25.51 16.20
N LEU A 389 13.01 26.66 15.55
CA LEU A 389 11.81 27.48 15.74
C LEU A 389 10.67 26.90 14.90
N ALA A 390 9.48 26.71 15.49
CA ALA A 390 8.34 26.23 14.73
C ALA A 390 7.90 27.30 13.71
N CYS A 391 7.52 26.88 12.52
CA CYS A 391 7.24 27.82 11.42
C CYS A 391 6.09 28.79 11.72
N ARG A 392 5.11 28.34 12.53
CA ARG A 392 4.03 29.19 13.04
C ARG A 392 4.51 30.36 13.92
N GLU A 393 5.68 30.22 14.56
CA GLU A 393 6.28 31.25 15.40
C GLU A 393 7.11 32.25 14.58
N ILE A 394 7.55 31.89 13.35
CA ILE A 394 8.47 32.70 12.54
C ILE A 394 7.91 34.09 12.25
N GLY A 395 6.62 34.22 11.91
CA GLY A 395 6.03 35.52 11.60
C GLY A 395 6.08 36.51 12.76
N GLU A 396 5.74 36.07 13.98
CA GLU A 396 5.84 36.92 15.18
C GLU A 396 7.30 37.26 15.50
N VAL A 397 8.18 36.26 15.43
CA VAL A 397 9.60 36.40 15.71
C VAL A 397 10.26 37.36 14.72
N GLN A 398 9.95 37.25 13.43
CA GLN A 398 10.46 38.14 12.38
C GLN A 398 10.02 39.60 12.59
N SER A 399 8.78 39.81 13.05
CA SER A 399 8.29 41.15 13.42
C SER A 399 9.11 41.76 14.56
N LYS A 400 9.40 40.97 15.61
CA LYS A 400 10.22 41.40 16.75
C LYS A 400 11.69 41.62 16.37
N ILE A 401 12.26 40.74 15.56
CA ILE A 401 13.60 40.93 14.97
C ILE A 401 13.67 42.26 14.23
N THR A 402 12.72 42.52 13.34
CA THR A 402 12.70 43.77 12.55
C THR A 402 12.65 45.00 13.46
N LYS A 403 11.77 45.01 14.47
CA LYS A 403 11.66 46.12 15.43
C LYS A 403 12.94 46.34 16.23
N CYS A 404 13.54 45.28 16.76
CA CYS A 404 14.78 45.39 17.52
C CYS A 404 15.97 45.84 16.66
N MET A 405 16.05 45.36 15.42
CA MET A 405 17.06 45.80 14.46
C MET A 405 16.88 47.28 14.09
N GLU A 406 15.64 47.73 13.85
CA GLU A 406 15.34 49.15 13.59
C GLU A 406 15.70 50.04 14.79
N LYS A 407 15.40 49.59 16.02
CA LYS A 407 15.77 50.30 17.23
C LYS A 407 17.29 50.40 17.38
N ALA A 408 18.02 49.30 17.19
CA ALA A 408 19.47 49.29 17.26
C ALA A 408 20.13 50.18 16.19
N ILE A 409 19.59 50.17 14.98
CA ILE A 409 20.01 51.07 13.90
C ILE A 409 19.79 52.53 14.31
N SER A 410 18.62 52.86 14.86
CA SER A 410 18.29 54.21 15.32
C SER A 410 19.25 54.69 16.42
N GLU A 411 19.52 53.85 17.43
CA GLU A 411 20.48 54.16 18.51
C GLU A 411 21.90 54.40 17.98
N LYS A 412 22.34 53.62 16.98
CA LYS A 412 23.66 53.80 16.34
C LYS A 412 23.73 55.11 15.55
N ILE A 413 22.65 55.46 14.84
CA ILE A 413 22.52 56.74 14.12
C ILE A 413 22.58 57.92 15.11
N GLU A 414 21.83 57.87 16.21
CA GLU A 414 21.87 58.89 17.27
C GLU A 414 23.28 59.01 17.88
N THR A 415 23.97 57.88 18.08
CA THR A 415 25.36 57.87 18.55
C THR A 415 26.29 58.60 17.56
N CYS A 416 26.13 58.40 16.25
CA CYS A 416 26.91 59.13 15.24
C CYS A 416 26.60 60.64 15.26
N PHE A 417 25.35 61.05 15.51
CA PHE A 417 24.97 62.47 15.58
C PHE A 417 25.61 63.24 16.74
N THR A 418 25.88 62.55 17.86
CA THR A 418 26.50 63.17 19.05
C THR A 418 28.01 63.40 18.92
N LYS A 419 28.65 62.84 17.88
CA LYS A 419 30.09 62.97 17.64
C LYS A 419 30.48 64.33 17.02
N PRO A 420 31.75 64.75 17.17
CA PRO A 420 32.34 65.85 16.40
C PRO A 420 32.38 65.53 14.91
N CYS A 421 32.40 66.55 14.04
CA CYS A 421 32.19 66.36 12.60
C CYS A 421 33.12 65.36 11.90
N ALA A 422 34.42 65.36 12.20
CA ALA A 422 35.34 64.37 11.64
C ALA A 422 34.95 62.93 12.04
N GLU A 423 34.55 62.72 13.29
CA GLU A 423 34.14 61.42 13.82
C GLU A 423 32.73 61.02 13.39
N SER A 424 31.78 61.96 13.26
CA SER A 424 30.44 61.69 12.75
C SER A 424 30.49 61.23 11.29
N LEU A 425 31.30 61.88 10.46
CA LEU A 425 31.47 61.49 9.05
C LEU A 425 32.08 60.09 8.93
N ALA A 426 33.10 59.78 9.74
CA ALA A 426 33.67 58.44 9.82
C ALA A 426 32.62 57.40 10.26
N CYS A 427 31.86 57.71 11.31
CA CYS A 427 30.79 56.86 11.86
C CYS A 427 29.70 56.55 10.83
N PHE A 428 29.18 57.56 10.11
CA PHE A 428 28.18 57.36 9.06
C PHE A 428 28.74 56.62 7.84
N SER A 429 30.02 56.84 7.48
CA SER A 429 30.65 56.12 6.38
C SER A 429 30.84 54.63 6.69
N GLU A 430 31.22 54.30 7.93
CA GLU A 430 31.36 52.94 8.42
C GLU A 430 29.99 52.25 8.46
N PHE A 431 28.98 52.94 8.99
CA PHE A 431 27.59 52.49 9.01
C PHE A 431 27.01 52.24 7.60
N GLY A 432 27.22 53.18 6.66
CA GLY A 432 26.68 53.08 5.29
C GLY A 432 27.32 51.96 4.46
N ARG A 433 28.60 51.67 4.68
CA ARG A 433 29.30 50.55 4.03
C ARG A 433 28.80 49.19 4.54
N GLN A 434 28.29 49.15 5.77
CA GLN A 434 27.76 47.95 6.43
C GLN A 434 26.30 47.68 6.08
N ALA A 435 25.49 48.72 5.82
CA ALA A 435 24.08 48.57 5.44
C ALA A 435 23.87 48.00 4.01
N GLN A 436 24.90 48.00 3.15
CA GLN A 436 24.82 47.54 1.76
C GLN A 436 25.01 46.02 1.56
N SER A 437 25.29 45.25 2.61
CA SER A 437 25.43 43.77 2.50
C SER A 437 24.10 43.00 2.60
N GLY A 438 22.97 43.71 2.75
CA GLY A 438 21.61 43.15 2.70
C GLY A 438 20.83 43.75 1.53
N THR A 439 20.16 42.92 0.74
CA THR A 439 19.58 43.21 -0.59
C THR A 439 18.38 44.15 -0.65
N GLU A 440 18.23 45.11 0.27
CA GLU A 440 17.19 46.15 0.15
C GLU A 440 17.78 47.54 0.39
N GLN A 441 17.63 48.42 -0.60
CA GLN A 441 17.87 49.86 -0.50
C GLN A 441 16.94 50.45 0.56
N LYS A 442 17.35 50.46 1.83
CA LYS A 442 16.68 51.22 2.88
C LYS A 442 16.90 52.70 2.64
N ALA A 443 15.82 53.47 2.73
CA ALA A 443 15.84 54.93 2.73
C ALA A 443 16.80 55.44 3.81
N THR A 444 17.78 56.24 3.40
CA THR A 444 18.69 56.94 4.29
C THR A 444 17.89 57.94 5.14
N ASP A 445 18.09 57.95 6.46
CA ASP A 445 17.50 58.96 7.35
C ASP A 445 17.91 60.36 6.85
N PRO A 446 16.97 61.23 6.47
CA PRO A 446 17.28 62.53 5.86
C PRO A 446 18.09 63.44 6.79
N ARG A 447 18.09 63.19 8.10
CA ARG A 447 18.93 63.90 9.08
C ARG A 447 20.41 63.62 8.85
N ILE A 448 20.77 62.45 8.31
CA ILE A 448 22.16 62.07 8.02
C ILE A 448 22.73 62.98 6.93
N GLU A 449 21.99 63.19 5.83
CA GLU A 449 22.41 64.08 4.73
C GLU A 449 22.60 65.52 5.21
N GLN A 450 21.71 65.98 6.10
CA GLN A 450 21.80 67.31 6.70
C GLN A 450 23.07 67.46 7.57
N LYS A 451 23.37 66.50 8.45
CA LYS A 451 24.56 66.54 9.31
C LYS A 451 25.85 66.42 8.49
N ILE A 452 25.87 65.60 7.45
CA ILE A 452 27.02 65.51 6.53
C ILE A 452 27.28 66.88 5.90
N SER A 453 26.23 67.52 5.37
CA SER A 453 26.34 68.85 4.73
C SER A 453 26.83 69.92 5.72
N GLN A 454 26.31 69.93 6.94
CA GLN A 454 26.78 70.81 8.00
C GLN A 454 28.27 70.60 8.31
N CYS A 455 28.69 69.35 8.48
CA CYS A 455 30.05 69.02 8.84
C CYS A 455 31.08 69.33 7.75
N VAL A 456 30.71 69.15 6.48
CA VAL A 456 31.54 69.56 5.34
C VAL A 456 31.72 71.09 5.33
N GLY A 457 30.66 71.85 5.61
CA GLY A 457 30.74 73.31 5.71
C GLY A 457 31.60 73.80 6.88
N GLU A 458 31.48 73.19 8.06
CA GLU A 458 32.31 73.51 9.23
C GLU A 458 33.80 73.24 8.96
N MET A 459 34.12 72.13 8.30
CA MET A 459 35.49 71.79 7.93
C MET A 459 36.07 72.72 6.86
N GLN A 460 35.26 73.22 5.92
CA GLN A 460 35.70 74.18 4.90
C GLN A 460 35.99 75.58 5.46
N LEU A 461 35.37 75.96 6.58
CA LEU A 461 35.62 77.22 7.28
C LEU A 461 36.80 77.14 8.28
N SER A 462 37.34 75.95 8.49
CA SER A 462 38.45 75.67 9.41
C SER A 462 39.83 75.67 8.73
N PHE A 463 39.86 75.79 7.39
CA PHE A 463 41.04 75.99 6.54
C PHE A 463 41.10 77.45 6.11
#